data_AF-A0A345HZM7-F1
#
_entry.id   AF-A0A345HZM7-F1
#
_cell.length_a   1.000
_cell.length_b   1.000
_cell.length_c   1.000
_cell.angle_alpha   90.00
_cell.angle_beta   90.00
_cell.angle_gamma   90.00
#
_symmetry.space_group_name_H-M   'P 1'
#
loop_
_entity.id
_entity.type
_entity.pdbx_description
1 polymer ?
#
loop_
_entity_poly.entity_id
_entity_poly.type
_entity_poly.pdbx_seq_one_letter_code
_entity_poly.pdbx_strand_id
1 'polypeptide(L)'
;MPRKDMVRRVLIPVAALLAAVLPATAARAAPTEPEPAARPSAAASAATAAAPLARTVWLCRPGLPDNACGQDAAGRPTAPGGELLTRYPNGGATRLLDDTRYAPDGSSRRVPFTVTGTPPVDCFYAYPTVDLLPNPLLQTGSLPPLRENAHQAVTLTQAARFAGLCRLFVPVYRQVPLTGLLGGIILGTDADLTTANADIQQAWDTYWTQYNRDPVTGERRGVVILGHSQGTATAAALLQTRFDGRPEVRRQLVSAVLLGGGIEVPEGRDSGGGTDPDSTFQHLPACHRGAGDPLPVGCVVSYSSYALPAGSLPFAIGRTAKPGHRVVCVNPAALLRGASAGARTPLDLHMPTRRLVGGTALLPGGHLTATLSSYQLPVLPTAFAHHPDAIEGECRHATDASGSADWLQISGDLSHFPDSAPTGLAGLHVVDFNVALGDLVALTTAQAHGWLAGARG
;
A
#
# COMPACT_ATOMS: atom_id res chain seq x y z
N MET A 1 38.20 38.63 -39.49
CA MET A 1 38.75 39.33 -38.30
C MET A 1 37.75 40.41 -37.89
N PRO A 2 37.60 40.73 -36.59
CA PRO A 2 37.11 39.96 -35.43
C PRO A 2 35.73 40.55 -34.96
N ARG A 3 34.98 40.18 -33.91
CA ARG A 3 35.04 39.19 -32.80
C ARG A 3 33.59 39.02 -32.29
N LYS A 4 33.21 37.78 -31.93
CA LYS A 4 31.94 37.39 -31.28
C LYS A 4 32.08 37.48 -29.76
N ASP A 5 30.99 37.78 -29.03
CA ASP A 5 30.79 37.34 -27.65
C ASP A 5 29.38 36.79 -27.46
N MET A 6 29.31 35.50 -27.11
CA MET A 6 28.12 34.73 -26.81
C MET A 6 28.40 34.03 -25.49
N VAL A 7 27.69 34.41 -24.43
CA VAL A 7 27.79 33.78 -23.10
C VAL A 7 27.12 32.42 -23.15
N ARG A 8 27.92 31.35 -23.06
CA ARG A 8 27.47 29.96 -23.01
C ARG A 8 27.63 29.44 -21.58
N ARG A 9 26.53 28.98 -20.99
CA ARG A 9 26.49 28.30 -19.69
C ARG A 9 27.30 27.00 -19.76
N VAL A 10 28.19 26.79 -18.80
CA VAL A 10 29.02 25.59 -18.65
C VAL A 10 28.29 24.60 -17.75
N LEU A 11 28.03 23.40 -18.29
CA LEU A 11 27.70 22.18 -17.56
C LEU A 11 29.03 21.51 -17.15
N ILE A 12 29.18 21.18 -15.86
CA ILE A 12 30.31 20.37 -15.36
C ILE A 12 29.78 18.96 -15.10
N PRO A 13 30.33 17.91 -15.74
CA PRO A 13 30.12 16.54 -15.31
C PRO A 13 31.17 16.20 -14.25
N VAL A 14 30.75 15.79 -13.05
CA VAL A 14 31.64 15.21 -12.04
C VAL A 14 31.62 13.70 -12.22
N ALA A 15 32.64 13.20 -12.91
CA ALA A 15 33.04 11.80 -12.90
C ALA A 15 34.53 11.74 -12.55
N ALA A 16 34.91 10.67 -11.85
CA ALA A 16 36.25 10.30 -11.38
C ALA A 16 36.66 10.82 -10.00
N LEU A 17 36.58 9.93 -9.00
CA LEU A 17 37.65 9.78 -8.02
C LEU A 17 37.65 8.34 -7.46
N LEU A 18 38.84 7.72 -7.50
CA LEU A 18 39.34 6.54 -6.76
C LEU A 18 39.76 5.34 -7.63
N ALA A 19 41.01 5.37 -8.06
CA ALA A 19 41.82 4.18 -8.28
C ALA A 19 43.26 4.47 -7.83
N ALA A 20 43.70 3.85 -6.73
CA ALA A 20 45.12 3.63 -6.42
C ALA A 20 45.26 2.61 -5.27
N VAL A 21 45.41 1.33 -5.60
CA VAL A 21 46.10 0.35 -4.73
C VAL A 21 46.99 -0.51 -5.63
N LEU A 22 48.30 -0.49 -5.38
CA LEU A 22 49.33 -1.29 -6.05
C LEU A 22 49.33 -2.74 -5.52
N PRO A 23 49.80 -3.72 -6.32
CA PRO A 23 49.82 -5.12 -5.93
C PRO A 23 51.06 -5.44 -5.08
N ALA A 24 50.86 -6.11 -3.94
CA ALA A 24 51.94 -6.75 -3.19
C ALA A 24 52.06 -8.22 -3.63
N THR A 25 53.30 -8.60 -3.94
CA THR A 25 53.77 -9.86 -4.50
C THR A 25 53.51 -11.07 -3.62
N ALA A 26 53.09 -12.16 -4.26
CA ALA A 26 52.90 -13.48 -3.65
C ALA A 26 54.23 -14.13 -3.24
N ALA A 27 54.31 -14.57 -1.98
CA ALA A 27 55.28 -15.56 -1.51
C ALA A 27 54.52 -16.81 -1.03
N ARG A 28 54.96 -17.95 -1.54
CA ARG A 28 54.35 -19.27 -1.42
C ARG A 28 54.76 -19.92 -0.09
N ALA A 29 53.80 -20.25 0.76
CA ALA A 29 54.00 -21.08 1.95
C ALA A 29 52.95 -22.20 1.99
N ALA A 30 53.38 -23.40 2.40
CA ALA A 30 52.65 -24.68 2.34
C ALA A 30 51.43 -24.74 3.30
N PRO A 31 50.44 -25.63 3.06
CA PRO A 31 49.21 -25.68 3.83
C PRO A 31 49.40 -26.48 5.13
N THR A 32 49.02 -25.89 6.24
CA THR A 32 48.77 -26.55 7.53
C THR A 32 47.27 -26.48 7.81
N GLU A 33 46.64 -27.62 8.04
CA GLU A 33 45.21 -27.74 8.40
C GLU A 33 44.87 -26.97 9.67
N PRO A 34 43.76 -26.20 9.72
CA PRO A 34 43.24 -25.64 10.96
C PRO A 34 42.24 -26.60 11.63
N GLU A 35 42.52 -26.88 12.90
CA GLU A 35 41.67 -27.56 13.89
C GLU A 35 40.33 -26.81 14.09
N PRO A 36 39.19 -27.50 14.32
CA PRO A 36 37.87 -26.86 14.37
C PRO A 36 37.69 -26.02 15.64
N ALA A 37 37.62 -24.70 15.47
CA ALA A 37 37.25 -23.78 16.54
C ALA A 37 35.78 -24.00 16.97
N ALA A 38 35.58 -24.18 18.28
CA ALA A 38 34.28 -24.33 18.91
C ALA A 38 33.37 -23.12 18.65
N ARG A 39 32.11 -23.39 18.27
CA ARG A 39 31.07 -22.36 18.06
C ARG A 39 30.75 -21.65 19.38
N PRO A 40 30.85 -20.31 19.49
CA PRO A 40 30.28 -19.59 20.61
C PRO A 40 28.75 -19.69 20.54
N SER A 41 28.15 -20.12 21.65
CA SER A 41 26.70 -20.19 21.87
C SER A 41 26.08 -18.81 21.65
N ALA A 42 25.05 -18.77 20.80
CA ALA A 42 24.24 -17.58 20.56
C ALA A 42 23.41 -17.26 21.81
N ALA A 43 23.98 -16.48 22.72
CA ALA A 43 23.19 -15.69 23.65
C ALA A 43 22.48 -14.61 22.83
N ALA A 44 21.17 -14.78 22.65
CA ALA A 44 20.30 -13.81 22.02
C ALA A 44 20.45 -12.45 22.70
N SER A 45 21.05 -11.49 22.00
CA SER A 45 20.87 -10.08 22.34
C SER A 45 19.42 -9.75 22.04
N ALA A 46 18.60 -9.69 23.09
CA ALA A 46 17.24 -9.18 23.00
C ALA A 46 17.33 -7.71 22.57
N ALA A 47 17.15 -7.45 21.27
CA ALA A 47 16.90 -6.11 20.76
C ALA A 47 15.74 -5.52 21.57
N THR A 48 16.01 -4.44 22.30
CA THR A 48 15.01 -3.78 23.12
C THR A 48 13.92 -3.28 22.19
N ALA A 49 12.75 -3.92 22.21
CA ALA A 49 11.63 -3.55 21.35
C ALA A 49 11.36 -2.04 21.49
N ALA A 50 11.33 -1.32 20.36
CA ALA A 50 11.05 0.11 20.37
C ALA A 50 9.73 0.37 21.09
N ALA A 51 9.75 1.27 22.09
CA ALA A 51 8.54 1.58 22.83
C ALA A 51 7.48 2.19 21.88
N PRO A 52 6.22 1.72 21.94
CA PRO A 52 5.14 2.32 21.17
C PRO A 52 4.91 3.77 21.62
N LEU A 53 4.17 4.55 20.84
CA LEU A 53 3.74 5.88 21.26
C LEU A 53 3.10 5.85 22.65
N ALA A 54 3.15 6.95 23.40
CA ALA A 54 2.42 7.01 24.67
C ALA A 54 0.89 6.94 24.46
N ARG A 55 0.41 7.46 23.32
CA ARG A 55 -0.98 7.46 22.89
C ARG A 55 -1.04 7.40 21.37
N THR A 56 -2.01 6.65 20.83
CA THR A 56 -2.26 6.63 19.39
C THR A 56 -2.68 8.01 18.88
N VAL A 57 -2.03 8.47 17.83
CA VAL A 57 -2.44 9.65 17.06
C VAL A 57 -3.30 9.18 15.90
N TRP A 58 -4.53 9.69 15.80
CA TRP A 58 -5.45 9.32 14.72
C TRP A 58 -5.53 10.45 13.69
N LEU A 59 -5.29 10.13 12.42
CA LEU A 59 -5.70 10.97 11.30
C LEU A 59 -7.22 10.90 11.14
N CYS A 60 -7.73 9.67 11.08
CA CYS A 60 -9.16 9.38 10.97
C CYS A 60 -9.60 8.42 12.05
N ARG A 61 -10.71 8.77 12.70
CA ARG A 61 -11.41 7.95 13.68
C ARG A 61 -12.82 8.50 13.88
N PRO A 62 -13.88 7.70 13.72
CA PRO A 62 -15.23 8.10 14.10
C PRO A 62 -15.26 8.72 15.51
N GLY A 63 -15.93 9.86 15.66
CA GLY A 63 -16.02 10.59 16.93
C GLY A 63 -14.76 11.39 17.31
N LEU A 64 -13.78 11.54 16.42
CA LEU A 64 -12.73 12.53 16.56
C LEU A 64 -13.30 13.94 16.22
N PRO A 65 -13.14 14.95 17.11
CA PRO A 65 -13.71 16.30 16.90
C PRO A 65 -13.31 16.97 15.57
N ASP A 66 -12.13 16.64 15.05
CA ASP A 66 -11.64 17.07 13.73
C ASP A 66 -11.26 15.86 12.87
N ASN A 67 -12.21 14.96 12.65
CA ASN A 67 -12.00 13.78 11.81
C ASN A 67 -11.72 14.18 10.36
N ALA A 68 -10.46 14.04 9.92
CA ALA A 68 -10.03 14.45 8.59
C ALA A 68 -10.74 13.68 7.45
N CYS A 69 -11.19 12.46 7.73
CA CYS A 69 -11.98 11.64 6.80
C CYS A 69 -13.46 12.02 6.69
N GLY A 70 -13.93 13.06 7.41
CA GLY A 70 -15.27 13.60 7.22
C GLY A 70 -16.41 12.72 7.75
N GLN A 71 -16.11 11.74 8.62
CA GLN A 71 -17.09 10.85 9.23
C GLN A 71 -17.46 11.28 10.67
N ASP A 72 -18.75 11.18 11.00
CA ASP A 72 -19.29 11.31 12.35
C ASP A 72 -18.93 10.08 13.23
N ALA A 73 -19.45 10.02 14.46
CA ALA A 73 -19.23 8.89 15.36
C ALA A 73 -19.79 7.54 14.87
N ALA A 74 -20.79 7.57 13.98
CA ALA A 74 -21.38 6.39 13.36
C ALA A 74 -20.69 6.02 12.03
N GLY A 75 -19.75 6.82 11.53
CA GLY A 75 -19.14 6.62 10.21
C GLY A 75 -19.88 7.26 9.05
N ARG A 76 -20.96 8.00 9.33
CA ARG A 76 -21.74 8.71 8.31
C ARG A 76 -21.06 10.03 7.96
N PRO A 77 -21.30 10.61 6.78
CA PRO A 77 -20.80 11.93 6.47
C PRO A 77 -21.26 12.98 7.50
N THR A 78 -20.36 13.89 7.86
CA THR A 78 -20.70 15.01 8.76
C THR A 78 -21.53 16.09 8.08
N ALA A 79 -21.57 16.12 6.75
CA ALA A 79 -22.32 17.11 6.00
C ALA A 79 -23.74 16.64 5.66
N PRO A 80 -24.72 17.56 5.57
CA PRO A 80 -26.06 17.25 5.06
C PRO A 80 -26.02 16.65 3.65
N GLY A 81 -26.99 15.80 3.31
CA GLY A 81 -27.13 15.24 1.96
C GLY A 81 -26.23 14.03 1.63
N GLY A 82 -25.48 13.50 2.61
CA GLY A 82 -24.63 12.33 2.42
C GLY A 82 -23.30 12.64 1.72
N GLU A 83 -22.95 13.91 1.59
CA GLU A 83 -21.69 14.37 1.02
C GLU A 83 -20.53 14.19 2.01
N LEU A 84 -19.49 13.43 1.62
CA LEU A 84 -18.31 13.27 2.46
C LEU A 84 -17.39 14.52 2.36
N LEU A 85 -17.43 15.37 3.38
CA LEU A 85 -16.56 16.54 3.48
C LEU A 85 -15.27 16.21 4.24
N THR A 86 -14.18 16.07 3.50
CA THR A 86 -12.85 15.82 4.05
C THR A 86 -12.06 17.12 4.20
N ARG A 87 -11.10 17.15 5.13
CA ARG A 87 -10.30 18.35 5.44
C ARG A 87 -8.84 18.02 5.58
N TYR A 88 -7.99 18.89 5.04
CA TYR A 88 -6.57 18.85 5.33
C TYR A 88 -6.27 19.38 6.74
N PRO A 89 -5.31 18.78 7.48
CA PRO A 89 -4.97 19.20 8.83
C PRO A 89 -4.60 20.69 8.99
N ASN A 90 -3.97 21.32 8.00
CA ASN A 90 -3.60 22.75 8.04
C ASN A 90 -4.70 23.70 7.55
N GLY A 91 -5.90 23.20 7.27
CA GLY A 91 -6.99 23.95 6.66
C GLY A 91 -7.12 23.70 5.14
N GLY A 92 -8.26 24.09 4.59
CA GLY A 92 -8.67 23.71 3.24
C GLY A 92 -9.70 22.58 3.27
N ALA A 93 -10.87 22.83 2.68
CA ALA A 93 -11.90 21.82 2.51
C ALA A 93 -11.70 21.13 1.16
N THR A 94 -11.45 19.83 1.17
CA THR A 94 -11.54 19.03 -0.06
C THR A 94 -12.99 18.63 -0.22
N ARG A 95 -13.66 19.34 -1.13
CA ARG A 95 -15.05 19.05 -1.48
C ARG A 95 -15.09 17.83 -2.41
N LEU A 96 -15.73 16.78 -1.89
CA LEU A 96 -16.33 15.63 -2.57
C LEU A 96 -15.36 14.68 -3.28
N LEU A 97 -15.53 13.38 -3.00
CA LEU A 97 -14.85 12.27 -3.68
C LEU A 97 -15.48 11.95 -5.05
N ASP A 98 -16.22 12.91 -5.64
CA ASP A 98 -16.79 12.77 -6.98
C ASP A 98 -15.70 12.40 -7.98
N ASP A 99 -16.12 11.77 -9.06
CA ASP A 99 -15.25 11.54 -10.20
C ASP A 99 -15.80 12.19 -11.47
N THR A 100 -14.89 12.49 -12.38
CA THR A 100 -15.23 12.76 -13.78
C THR A 100 -15.08 11.43 -14.50
N ARG A 101 -16.21 10.81 -14.82
CA ARG A 101 -16.26 9.52 -15.52
C ARG A 101 -16.22 9.74 -17.02
N TYR A 102 -15.21 9.15 -17.65
CA TYR A 102 -15.04 9.14 -19.09
C TYR A 102 -15.77 7.93 -19.70
N ALA A 103 -16.38 8.13 -20.85
CA ALA A 103 -16.91 7.08 -21.70
C ALA A 103 -15.88 6.71 -22.79
N PRO A 104 -16.01 5.54 -23.44
CA PRO A 104 -15.10 5.12 -24.51
C PRO A 104 -15.02 6.08 -25.71
N ASP A 105 -16.06 6.89 -25.93
CA ASP A 105 -16.10 7.91 -26.99
C ASP A 105 -15.38 9.23 -26.61
N GLY A 106 -14.77 9.28 -25.42
CA GLY A 106 -14.07 10.45 -24.89
C GLY A 106 -14.98 11.49 -24.22
N SER A 107 -16.31 11.32 -24.26
CA SER A 107 -17.22 12.17 -23.50
C SER A 107 -17.03 11.95 -21.99
N SER A 108 -17.35 12.96 -21.19
CA SER A 108 -17.23 12.84 -19.73
C SER A 108 -18.41 13.45 -19.00
N ARG A 109 -18.67 12.92 -17.80
CA ARG A 109 -19.68 13.46 -16.88
C ARG A 109 -19.19 13.39 -15.45
N ARG A 110 -19.60 14.35 -14.63
CA ARG A 110 -19.42 14.28 -13.17
C ARG A 110 -20.33 13.19 -12.59
N VAL A 111 -19.77 12.32 -11.75
CA VAL A 111 -20.50 11.34 -10.94
C VAL A 111 -20.35 11.72 -9.47
N PRO A 112 -21.46 12.09 -8.80
CA PRO A 112 -21.41 12.40 -7.38
C PRO A 112 -20.97 11.21 -6.53
N PHE A 113 -20.15 11.44 -5.50
CA PHE A 113 -19.90 10.45 -4.46
C PHE A 113 -20.77 10.74 -3.24
N THR A 114 -21.76 9.89 -3.00
CA THR A 114 -22.72 10.03 -1.89
C THR A 114 -22.72 8.79 -1.01
N VAL A 115 -22.63 8.99 0.30
CA VAL A 115 -22.79 7.93 1.29
C VAL A 115 -24.21 8.00 1.86
N THR A 116 -24.99 6.94 1.64
CA THR A 116 -26.44 6.92 1.92
C THR A 116 -26.81 6.12 3.16
N GLY A 117 -25.84 5.58 3.91
CA GLY A 117 -26.11 4.75 5.08
C GLY A 117 -24.99 4.73 6.11
N THR A 118 -25.27 4.09 7.25
CA THR A 118 -24.28 3.79 8.27
C THR A 118 -23.41 2.64 7.78
N PRO A 119 -22.07 2.78 7.73
CA PRO A 119 -21.20 1.68 7.35
C PRO A 119 -21.44 0.44 8.22
N PRO A 120 -21.53 -0.78 7.66
CA PRO A 120 -21.74 -2.00 8.45
C PRO A 120 -20.46 -2.58 9.07
N VAL A 121 -19.29 -2.24 8.51
CA VAL A 121 -17.98 -2.75 8.94
C VAL A 121 -17.02 -1.59 9.22
N ASP A 122 -15.79 -1.91 9.61
CA ASP A 122 -14.72 -0.95 9.89
C ASP A 122 -13.54 -1.19 8.92
N CYS A 123 -12.81 -0.13 8.57
CA CYS A 123 -11.55 -0.23 7.84
C CYS A 123 -10.43 0.29 8.71
N PHE A 124 -9.39 -0.51 8.88
CA PHE A 124 -8.15 -0.10 9.53
C PHE A 124 -7.06 0.02 8.46
N TYR A 125 -6.60 1.24 8.20
CA TYR A 125 -5.70 1.54 7.08
C TYR A 125 -4.32 1.98 7.57
N ALA A 126 -3.32 1.19 7.22
CA ALA A 126 -1.91 1.53 7.33
C ALA A 126 -1.43 2.10 5.97
N TYR A 127 -1.28 3.42 5.91
CA TYR A 127 -0.89 4.16 4.70
C TYR A 127 0.60 3.92 4.33
N PRO A 128 1.06 4.22 3.10
CA PRO A 128 2.46 4.03 2.73
C PRO A 128 3.36 5.14 3.29
N THR A 129 4.67 5.06 3.06
CA THR A 129 5.58 6.14 3.46
C THR A 129 5.25 7.46 2.77
N VAL A 130 5.03 8.49 3.55
CA VAL A 130 4.93 9.89 3.10
C VAL A 130 5.90 10.83 3.80
N ASP A 131 6.55 10.36 4.88
CA ASP A 131 7.67 11.06 5.51
C ASP A 131 8.87 11.08 4.55
N LEU A 132 9.26 12.26 4.08
CA LEU A 132 10.33 12.40 3.08
C LEU A 132 11.72 12.23 3.68
N LEU A 133 11.96 12.86 4.83
CA LEU A 133 13.26 12.93 5.48
C LEU A 133 13.16 12.42 6.92
N PRO A 134 14.22 11.79 7.45
CA PRO A 134 14.24 11.37 8.84
C PRO A 134 14.22 12.56 9.78
N ASN A 135 13.61 12.34 10.95
CA ASN A 135 13.99 13.04 12.16
C ASN A 135 15.50 12.84 12.38
N PRO A 136 16.31 13.92 12.46
CA PRO A 136 17.77 13.80 12.46
C PRO A 136 18.32 13.10 13.70
N LEU A 137 17.58 13.10 14.82
CA LEU A 137 18.01 12.46 16.07
C LEU A 137 17.66 10.97 16.12
N LEU A 138 16.54 10.58 15.53
CA LEU A 138 15.97 9.23 15.69
C LEU A 138 15.97 8.40 14.41
N GLN A 139 16.35 8.99 13.27
CA GLN A 139 16.40 8.33 11.97
C GLN A 139 15.08 7.63 11.57
N THR A 140 13.96 8.17 12.05
CA THR A 140 12.58 7.70 11.80
C THR A 140 11.70 8.89 11.41
N GLY A 141 10.42 8.66 11.11
CA GLY A 141 9.43 9.71 10.87
C GLY A 141 9.25 10.69 12.03
N SER A 142 8.29 11.60 11.91
CA SER A 142 8.03 12.65 12.90
C SER A 142 7.82 12.09 14.33
N LEU A 143 8.49 12.68 15.33
CA LEU A 143 8.29 12.39 16.77
C LEU A 143 8.07 13.69 17.57
N PRO A 144 6.93 13.84 18.28
CA PRO A 144 5.75 12.98 18.20
C PRO A 144 5.16 13.02 16.77
N PRO A 145 4.52 11.94 16.30
CA PRO A 145 3.89 11.95 14.99
C PRO A 145 2.76 12.99 14.96
N LEU A 146 2.75 13.81 13.92
CA LEU A 146 1.76 14.86 13.71
C LEU A 146 0.84 14.50 12.55
N ARG A 147 -0.39 15.02 12.60
CA ARG A 147 -1.30 14.97 11.45
C ARG A 147 -0.82 15.99 10.43
N GLU A 148 -0.42 15.52 9.26
CA GLU A 148 0.13 16.34 8.18
C GLU A 148 -0.69 16.16 6.91
N ASN A 149 -0.56 17.11 5.99
CA ASN A 149 -1.33 17.06 4.76
C ASN A 149 -0.94 15.88 3.86
N ALA A 150 0.30 15.40 3.92
CA ALA A 150 0.71 14.22 3.16
C ALA A 150 -0.06 12.96 3.62
N HIS A 151 -0.28 12.80 4.93
CA HIS A 151 -1.10 11.73 5.51
C HIS A 151 -2.54 11.77 4.97
N GLN A 152 -3.12 12.98 4.93
CA GLN A 152 -4.46 13.15 4.40
C GLN A 152 -4.52 12.93 2.88
N ALA A 153 -3.57 13.46 2.12
CA ALA A 153 -3.55 13.32 0.66
C ALA A 153 -3.50 11.86 0.25
N VAL A 154 -2.63 11.04 0.86
CA VAL A 154 -2.55 9.61 0.52
C VAL A 154 -3.79 8.83 0.97
N THR A 155 -4.37 9.19 2.12
CA THR A 155 -5.63 8.60 2.58
C THR A 155 -6.77 8.91 1.61
N LEU A 156 -6.81 10.13 1.06
CA LEU A 156 -7.78 10.53 0.05
C LEU A 156 -7.62 9.76 -1.26
N THR A 157 -6.39 9.53 -1.73
CA THR A 157 -6.15 8.84 -3.00
C THR A 157 -6.36 7.34 -2.93
N GLN A 158 -6.15 6.70 -1.76
CA GLN A 158 -6.16 5.24 -1.63
C GLN A 158 -7.37 4.67 -0.89
N ALA A 159 -7.80 5.29 0.22
CA ALA A 159 -8.76 4.70 1.15
C ALA A 159 -10.10 5.44 1.26
N ALA A 160 -10.17 6.72 0.88
CA ALA A 160 -11.36 7.53 1.15
C ALA A 160 -12.63 7.06 0.42
N ARG A 161 -12.51 6.44 -0.77
CA ARG A 161 -13.66 5.87 -1.49
C ARG A 161 -14.26 4.62 -0.83
N PHE A 162 -13.62 4.05 0.20
CA PHE A 162 -14.22 3.04 1.07
C PHE A 162 -15.21 3.64 2.09
N ALA A 163 -15.32 4.96 2.18
CA ALA A 163 -16.35 5.61 2.98
C ALA A 163 -17.75 5.17 2.50
N GLY A 164 -18.62 4.85 3.45
CA GLY A 164 -19.94 4.26 3.18
C GLY A 164 -19.96 2.74 3.23
N LEU A 165 -18.85 2.08 2.87
CA LEU A 165 -18.63 0.67 3.22
C LEU A 165 -18.17 0.54 4.69
N CYS A 166 -17.22 1.36 5.10
CA CYS A 166 -16.61 1.22 6.42
C CYS A 166 -16.41 2.54 7.17
N ARG A 167 -16.36 2.42 8.50
CA ARG A 167 -15.79 3.45 9.39
C ARG A 167 -14.27 3.45 9.22
N LEU A 168 -13.66 4.60 8.90
CA LEU A 168 -12.22 4.70 8.64
C LEU A 168 -11.43 4.97 9.93
N PHE A 169 -10.54 4.05 10.26
CA PHE A 169 -9.53 4.16 11.31
C PHE A 169 -8.15 4.24 10.67
N VAL A 170 -7.53 5.42 10.73
CA VAL A 170 -6.24 5.70 10.11
C VAL A 170 -5.30 6.26 11.18
N PRO A 171 -4.46 5.41 11.81
CA PRO A 171 -3.48 5.88 12.77
C PRO A 171 -2.29 6.54 12.07
N VAL A 172 -1.75 7.61 12.65
CA VAL A 172 -0.45 8.17 12.28
C VAL A 172 0.63 7.43 13.06
N TYR A 173 1.65 6.94 12.37
CA TYR A 173 2.70 6.11 12.96
C TYR A 173 4.08 6.54 12.46
N ARG A 174 5.13 6.22 13.22
CA ARG A 174 6.51 6.58 12.86
C ARG A 174 7.02 5.70 11.74
N GLN A 175 7.27 6.31 10.58
CA GLN A 175 7.66 5.60 9.37
C GLN A 175 9.17 5.43 9.26
N VAL A 176 9.61 4.44 8.48
CA VAL A 176 10.92 4.59 7.81
C VAL A 176 10.72 5.60 6.67
N PRO A 177 11.49 6.71 6.64
CA PRO A 177 11.34 7.76 5.63
C PRO A 177 11.64 7.28 4.21
N LEU A 178 11.15 8.03 3.22
CA LEU A 178 11.24 7.66 1.81
C LEU A 178 12.69 7.48 1.34
N THR A 179 13.63 8.31 1.82
CA THR A 179 15.06 8.16 1.52
C THR A 179 15.65 6.85 2.05
N GLY A 180 15.22 6.43 3.24
CA GLY A 180 15.64 5.15 3.83
C GLY A 180 15.10 3.95 3.04
N LEU A 181 13.83 4.00 2.63
CA LEU A 181 13.24 2.95 1.80
C LEU A 181 13.91 2.84 0.43
N LEU A 182 14.11 3.97 -0.26
CA LEU A 182 14.79 3.98 -1.55
C LEU A 182 16.23 3.47 -1.43
N GLY A 183 16.95 3.84 -0.37
CA GLY A 183 18.25 3.29 -0.05
C GLY A 183 18.22 1.78 0.13
N GLY A 184 17.23 1.27 0.88
CA GLY A 184 17.05 -0.18 1.09
C GLY A 184 16.76 -0.94 -0.20
N ILE A 185 15.90 -0.40 -1.07
CA ILE A 185 15.62 -0.99 -2.39
C ILE A 185 16.90 -1.06 -3.25
N ILE A 186 17.69 0.02 -3.28
CA ILE A 186 18.91 0.09 -4.09
C ILE A 186 20.00 -0.85 -3.55
N LEU A 187 20.12 -0.96 -2.23
CA LEU A 187 21.16 -1.74 -1.55
C LEU A 187 20.74 -3.20 -1.31
N GLY A 188 19.48 -3.56 -1.55
CA GLY A 188 18.95 -4.89 -1.26
C GLY A 188 18.88 -5.19 0.24
N THR A 189 18.59 -4.18 1.07
CA THR A 189 18.50 -4.32 2.53
C THR A 189 17.09 -4.04 3.03
N ASP A 190 16.61 -4.86 3.97
CA ASP A 190 15.32 -4.64 4.61
C ASP A 190 15.34 -3.40 5.51
N ALA A 191 14.22 -2.68 5.51
CA ALA A 191 14.01 -1.56 6.40
C ALA A 191 13.61 -2.05 7.81
N ASP A 192 14.18 -1.46 8.86
CA ASP A 192 13.76 -1.74 10.24
C ASP A 192 12.38 -1.10 10.52
N LEU A 193 11.34 -1.93 10.52
CA LEU A 193 9.97 -1.53 10.81
C LEU A 193 9.56 -1.71 12.27
N THR A 194 10.49 -2.01 13.19
CA THR A 194 10.18 -2.30 14.60
C THR A 194 9.34 -1.19 15.25
N THR A 195 9.74 0.07 15.03
CA THR A 195 9.00 1.23 15.58
C THR A 195 7.62 1.40 14.94
N ALA A 196 7.53 1.26 13.62
CA ALA A 196 6.27 1.36 12.88
C ALA A 196 5.28 0.28 13.33
N ASN A 197 5.78 -0.95 13.50
CA ASN A 197 5.02 -2.10 13.97
C ASN A 197 4.51 -1.87 15.39
N ALA A 198 5.35 -1.37 16.31
CA ALA A 198 4.91 -1.06 17.68
C ALA A 198 3.75 -0.04 17.70
N ASP A 199 3.83 1.02 16.89
CA ASP A 199 2.81 2.06 16.83
C ASP A 199 1.48 1.56 16.22
N ILE A 200 1.55 0.78 15.14
CA ILE A 200 0.35 0.20 14.52
C ILE A 200 -0.30 -0.85 15.42
N GLN A 201 0.48 -1.69 16.10
CA GLN A 201 -0.06 -2.66 17.06
C GLN A 201 -0.75 -1.95 18.23
N GLN A 202 -0.17 -0.87 18.75
CA GLN A 202 -0.82 -0.08 19.79
C GLN A 202 -2.12 0.59 19.29
N ALA A 203 -2.10 1.15 18.08
CA ALA A 203 -3.28 1.72 17.46
C ALA A 203 -4.39 0.68 17.28
N TRP A 204 -4.02 -0.53 16.84
CA TRP A 204 -4.92 -1.65 16.73
C TRP A 204 -5.52 -2.03 18.08
N ASP A 205 -4.70 -2.19 19.12
CA ASP A 205 -5.19 -2.58 20.45
C ASP A 205 -6.16 -1.52 21.00
N THR A 206 -5.88 -0.24 20.77
CA THR A 206 -6.78 0.87 21.11
C THR A 206 -8.10 0.78 20.32
N TYR A 207 -8.01 0.59 19.01
CA TYR A 207 -9.18 0.39 18.14
C TYR A 207 -10.03 -0.80 18.56
N TRP A 208 -9.40 -1.95 18.73
CA TRP A 208 -10.03 -3.19 19.08
C TRP A 208 -10.70 -3.09 20.44
N THR A 209 -10.07 -2.48 21.44
CA THR A 209 -10.65 -2.40 22.78
C THR A 209 -11.75 -1.34 22.90
N GLN A 210 -11.58 -0.17 22.28
CA GLN A 210 -12.42 1.01 22.53
C GLN A 210 -13.45 1.30 21.44
N TYR A 211 -13.17 0.94 20.18
CA TYR A 211 -13.94 1.46 19.03
C TYR A 211 -14.58 0.38 18.15
N ASN A 212 -14.05 -0.85 18.12
CA ASN A 212 -14.60 -1.96 17.33
C ASN A 212 -15.75 -2.68 18.06
N ARG A 213 -16.71 -1.92 18.59
CA ARG A 213 -18.00 -2.47 19.02
C ARG A 213 -19.12 -1.74 18.31
N ASP A 214 -20.10 -2.50 17.87
CA ASP A 214 -21.34 -1.92 17.40
C ASP A 214 -22.07 -1.26 18.58
N PRO A 215 -22.41 0.03 18.51
CA PRO A 215 -23.06 0.71 19.62
C PRO A 215 -24.48 0.22 19.87
N VAL A 216 -25.10 -0.48 18.90
CA VAL A 216 -26.45 -1.03 19.01
C VAL A 216 -26.40 -2.46 19.54
N THR A 217 -25.58 -3.34 18.93
CA THR A 217 -25.56 -4.77 19.32
C THR A 217 -24.55 -5.08 20.43
N GLY A 218 -23.56 -4.22 20.66
CA GLY A 218 -22.45 -4.46 21.59
C GLY A 218 -21.40 -5.47 21.07
N GLU A 219 -21.63 -6.07 19.90
CA GLU A 219 -20.77 -7.08 19.29
C GLU A 219 -19.59 -6.46 18.53
N ARG A 220 -18.60 -7.30 18.20
CA ARG A 220 -17.50 -6.92 17.32
C ARG A 220 -18.01 -6.71 15.91
N ARG A 221 -17.50 -5.67 15.26
CA ARG A 221 -17.78 -5.37 13.86
C ARG A 221 -16.71 -6.01 12.99
N GLY A 222 -17.11 -6.49 11.81
CA GLY A 222 -16.17 -6.97 10.80
C GLY A 222 -15.19 -5.87 10.43
N VAL A 223 -13.95 -6.25 10.09
CA VAL A 223 -12.84 -5.35 9.82
C VAL A 223 -12.22 -5.68 8.47
N VAL A 224 -12.02 -4.64 7.67
CA VAL A 224 -11.18 -4.64 6.48
C VAL A 224 -9.82 -4.07 6.87
N ILE A 225 -8.74 -4.79 6.60
CA ILE A 225 -7.39 -4.29 6.77
C ILE A 225 -6.89 -3.77 5.42
N LEU A 226 -6.46 -2.52 5.38
CA LEU A 226 -5.92 -1.88 4.19
C LEU A 226 -4.45 -1.54 4.43
N GLY A 227 -3.57 -1.88 3.50
CA GLY A 227 -2.14 -1.59 3.56
C GLY A 227 -1.58 -1.26 2.18
N HIS A 228 -0.61 -0.34 2.12
CA HIS A 228 0.18 -0.09 0.92
C HIS A 228 1.67 0.03 1.24
N SER A 229 2.55 -0.56 0.43
CA SER A 229 4.00 -0.44 0.57
C SER A 229 4.48 -0.77 1.99
N GLN A 230 5.15 0.16 2.70
CA GLN A 230 5.48 0.00 4.12
C GLN A 230 4.26 -0.33 4.99
N GLY A 231 3.12 0.30 4.72
CA GLY A 231 1.87 0.02 5.41
C GLY A 231 1.38 -1.42 5.22
N THR A 232 1.69 -2.06 4.07
CA THR A 232 1.44 -3.50 3.87
C THR A 232 2.30 -4.36 4.78
N ALA A 233 3.61 -4.07 4.89
CA ALA A 233 4.50 -4.82 5.77
C ALA A 233 4.06 -4.73 7.24
N THR A 234 3.69 -3.53 7.70
CA THR A 234 3.21 -3.34 9.07
C THR A 234 1.79 -3.91 9.30
N ALA A 235 0.89 -3.82 8.31
CA ALA A 235 -0.42 -4.48 8.37
C ALA A 235 -0.31 -6.02 8.38
N ALA A 236 0.67 -6.58 7.66
CA ALA A 236 0.97 -8.01 7.70
C ALA A 236 1.47 -8.43 9.09
N ALA A 237 2.39 -7.68 9.70
CA ALA A 237 2.85 -7.93 11.06
C ALA A 237 1.70 -7.87 12.09
N LEU A 238 0.76 -6.93 11.91
CA LEU A 238 -0.48 -6.88 12.68
C LEU A 238 -1.30 -8.16 12.52
N LEU A 239 -1.59 -8.56 11.28
CA LEU A 239 -2.38 -9.75 10.97
C LEU A 239 -1.72 -11.03 11.51
N GLN A 240 -0.41 -11.21 11.36
CA GLN A 240 0.34 -12.32 11.94
C GLN A 240 0.13 -12.42 13.46
N THR A 241 0.19 -11.29 14.16
CA THR A 241 0.17 -11.27 15.63
C THR A 241 -1.25 -11.35 16.21
N ARG A 242 -2.23 -10.74 15.54
CA ARG A 242 -3.59 -10.53 16.06
C ARG A 242 -4.63 -11.43 15.42
N PHE A 243 -4.38 -11.97 14.23
CA PHE A 243 -5.34 -12.78 13.48
C PHE A 243 -4.84 -14.18 13.19
N ASP A 244 -3.65 -14.34 12.60
CA ASP A 244 -3.28 -15.56 11.89
C ASP A 244 -3.36 -16.83 12.75
N GLY A 245 -2.91 -16.80 14.00
CA GLY A 245 -3.04 -17.90 14.96
C GLY A 245 -4.33 -17.93 15.79
N ARG A 246 -5.30 -17.04 15.55
CA ARG A 246 -6.44 -16.75 16.43
C ARG A 246 -7.79 -16.89 15.72
N PRO A 247 -8.34 -18.12 15.58
CA PRO A 247 -9.58 -18.36 14.83
C PRO A 247 -10.76 -17.47 15.27
N GLU A 248 -10.87 -17.18 16.55
CA GLU A 248 -11.91 -16.34 17.16
C GLU A 248 -11.82 -14.87 16.77
N VAL A 249 -10.63 -14.40 16.38
CA VAL A 249 -10.40 -13.06 15.82
C VAL A 249 -10.50 -13.09 14.29
N ARG A 250 -10.00 -14.15 13.63
CA ARG A 250 -10.09 -14.31 12.16
C ARG A 250 -11.51 -14.22 11.63
N ARG A 251 -12.51 -14.70 12.37
CA ARG A 251 -13.93 -14.54 11.99
C ARG A 251 -14.38 -13.08 11.86
N GLN A 252 -13.63 -12.10 12.37
CA GLN A 252 -13.91 -10.68 12.21
C GLN A 252 -13.21 -10.07 10.99
N LEU A 253 -12.29 -10.78 10.35
CA LEU A 253 -11.65 -10.30 9.12
C LEU A 253 -12.63 -10.43 7.95
N VAL A 254 -12.96 -9.30 7.34
CA VAL A 254 -13.77 -9.25 6.11
C VAL A 254 -12.88 -9.44 4.90
N SER A 255 -11.78 -8.68 4.84
CA SER A 255 -10.81 -8.69 3.76
C SER A 255 -9.50 -8.06 4.23
N ALA A 256 -8.36 -8.50 3.70
CA ALA A 256 -7.08 -7.85 3.87
C ALA A 256 -6.54 -7.41 2.50
N VAL A 257 -6.66 -6.13 2.17
CA VAL A 257 -6.14 -5.53 0.93
C VAL A 257 -4.75 -4.97 1.22
N LEU A 258 -3.73 -5.73 0.84
CA LEU A 258 -2.33 -5.52 1.19
C LEU A 258 -1.51 -5.32 -0.08
N LEU A 259 -1.43 -4.09 -0.58
CA LEU A 259 -0.86 -3.81 -1.91
C LEU A 259 0.60 -3.37 -1.84
N GLY A 260 1.35 -3.61 -2.91
CA GLY A 260 2.71 -3.11 -3.06
C GLY A 260 3.70 -3.65 -2.00
N GLY A 261 3.44 -4.85 -1.47
CA GLY A 261 4.29 -5.51 -0.47
C GLY A 261 4.54 -6.98 -0.78
N GLY A 262 5.49 -7.59 -0.09
CA GLY A 262 5.88 -8.99 -0.25
C GLY A 262 5.04 -9.92 0.62
N ILE A 263 3.76 -10.10 0.29
CA ILE A 263 2.96 -11.17 0.90
C ILE A 263 3.37 -12.47 0.23
N GLU A 264 4.06 -13.34 0.95
CA GLU A 264 4.69 -14.54 0.42
C GLU A 264 3.94 -15.81 0.81
N VAL A 265 3.82 -16.72 -0.15
CA VAL A 265 3.23 -18.05 0.00
C VAL A 265 4.07 -19.09 -0.73
N PRO A 266 3.95 -20.39 -0.41
CA PRO A 266 4.63 -21.42 -1.17
C PRO A 266 4.08 -21.46 -2.60
N GLU A 267 4.93 -21.84 -3.54
CA GLU A 267 4.55 -22.04 -4.94
C GLU A 267 3.36 -22.98 -5.07
N GLY A 268 2.36 -22.56 -5.87
CA GLY A 268 1.12 -23.31 -6.08
C GLY A 268 0.19 -23.44 -4.86
N ARG A 269 0.44 -22.75 -3.74
CA ARG A 269 -0.36 -22.90 -2.51
C ARG A 269 -0.86 -21.56 -1.94
N ASP A 270 -2.13 -21.26 -2.19
CA ASP A 270 -2.77 -19.99 -1.78
C ASP A 270 -3.44 -20.04 -0.40
N SER A 271 -3.44 -21.20 0.26
CA SER A 271 -4.10 -21.40 1.56
C SER A 271 -3.34 -20.82 2.77
N GLY A 272 -2.18 -20.21 2.55
CA GLY A 272 -1.17 -19.93 3.58
C GLY A 272 -0.13 -21.06 3.72
N GLY A 273 0.90 -20.81 4.53
CA GLY A 273 2.06 -21.69 4.71
C GLY A 273 1.82 -22.91 5.60
N GLY A 274 0.81 -22.89 6.46
CA GLY A 274 0.57 -23.92 7.47
C GLY A 274 1.66 -23.98 8.54
N THR A 275 2.74 -24.72 8.27
CA THR A 275 3.92 -24.82 9.15
C THR A 275 5.18 -24.24 8.51
N ASP A 276 5.04 -23.64 7.33
CA ASP A 276 6.15 -23.07 6.58
C ASP A 276 6.55 -21.72 7.16
N PRO A 277 7.70 -21.60 7.84
CA PRO A 277 8.11 -20.36 8.50
C PRO A 277 8.39 -19.21 7.51
N ASP A 278 8.59 -19.52 6.23
CA ASP A 278 8.93 -18.54 5.20
C ASP A 278 7.70 -17.84 4.60
N SER A 279 6.51 -18.41 4.80
CA SER A 279 5.24 -17.82 4.39
C SER A 279 4.84 -16.65 5.30
N THR A 280 4.28 -15.58 4.70
CA THR A 280 3.82 -14.42 5.49
C THR A 280 2.70 -14.80 6.45
N PHE A 281 1.76 -15.65 6.03
CA PHE A 281 0.68 -16.13 6.88
C PHE A 281 0.63 -17.65 6.87
N GLN A 282 0.34 -18.24 8.02
CA GLN A 282 0.20 -19.68 8.19
C GLN A 282 -1.23 -20.14 7.92
N HIS A 283 -2.23 -19.34 8.29
CA HIS A 283 -3.65 -19.72 8.23
C HIS A 283 -4.53 -18.72 7.48
N LEU A 284 -4.06 -17.50 7.19
CA LEU A 284 -4.77 -16.56 6.33
C LEU A 284 -4.49 -16.87 4.85
N PRO A 285 -5.52 -17.24 4.06
CA PRO A 285 -5.33 -17.56 2.66
C PRO A 285 -5.29 -16.30 1.80
N ALA A 286 -4.58 -16.36 0.67
CA ALA A 286 -4.83 -15.45 -0.43
C ALA A 286 -6.25 -15.66 -0.99
N CYS A 287 -6.89 -14.60 -1.47
CA CYS A 287 -8.23 -14.71 -2.01
C CYS A 287 -8.22 -15.49 -3.33
N HIS A 288 -8.90 -16.62 -3.31
CA HIS A 288 -9.15 -17.46 -4.48
C HIS A 288 -10.66 -17.73 -4.59
N ARG A 289 -11.16 -17.80 -5.82
CA ARG A 289 -12.54 -18.15 -6.11
C ARG A 289 -12.59 -19.16 -7.25
N GLY A 290 -13.11 -20.35 -6.96
CA GLY A 290 -13.41 -21.35 -7.97
C GLY A 290 -14.63 -20.94 -8.81
N ALA A 291 -14.74 -21.51 -10.00
CA ALA A 291 -15.88 -21.27 -10.86
C ALA A 291 -17.18 -21.74 -10.16
N GLY A 292 -18.11 -20.81 -9.92
CA GLY A 292 -19.37 -21.08 -9.24
C GLY A 292 -19.34 -20.95 -7.71
N ASP A 293 -18.17 -20.75 -7.11
CA ASP A 293 -18.04 -20.58 -5.66
C ASP A 293 -18.56 -19.20 -5.19
N PRO A 294 -19.04 -19.10 -3.93
CA PRO A 294 -19.31 -17.81 -3.32
C PRO A 294 -18.02 -16.99 -3.22
N LEU A 295 -18.17 -15.67 -3.12
CA LEU A 295 -17.03 -14.78 -2.95
C LEU A 295 -16.33 -15.07 -1.60
N PRO A 296 -15.01 -15.29 -1.58
CA PRO A 296 -14.31 -15.62 -0.34
C PRO A 296 -14.28 -14.40 0.60
N VAL A 297 -14.39 -14.66 1.91
CA VAL A 297 -14.29 -13.68 2.99
C VAL A 297 -13.13 -14.05 3.90
N GLY A 298 -12.50 -13.05 4.53
CA GLY A 298 -11.40 -13.28 5.48
C GLY A 298 -10.10 -13.73 4.81
N CYS A 299 -9.88 -13.31 3.57
CA CYS A 299 -8.72 -13.64 2.76
C CYS A 299 -7.92 -12.39 2.35
N VAL A 300 -6.73 -12.60 1.82
CA VAL A 300 -5.78 -11.55 1.43
C VAL A 300 -5.86 -11.26 -0.07
N VAL A 301 -6.08 -10.00 -0.42
CA VAL A 301 -5.89 -9.45 -1.77
C VAL A 301 -4.59 -8.68 -1.78
N SER A 302 -3.62 -9.12 -2.56
CA SER A 302 -2.32 -8.49 -2.69
C SER A 302 -1.91 -8.47 -4.16
N TYR A 303 -1.27 -7.39 -4.58
CA TYR A 303 -0.54 -7.30 -5.84
C TYR A 303 0.40 -6.09 -5.79
N SER A 304 1.37 -6.09 -6.71
CA SER A 304 2.13 -4.90 -7.09
C SER A 304 1.92 -4.66 -8.57
N SER A 305 1.64 -3.43 -8.98
CA SER A 305 1.25 -3.12 -10.35
C SER A 305 2.45 -2.68 -11.22
N TYR A 306 2.52 -3.24 -12.42
CA TYR A 306 3.55 -2.89 -13.41
C TYR A 306 3.00 -2.93 -14.83
N ALA A 307 3.51 -2.06 -15.70
CA ALA A 307 3.28 -2.10 -17.16
C ALA A 307 4.56 -2.52 -17.89
N LEU A 308 5.00 -3.76 -17.70
CA LEU A 308 6.27 -4.25 -18.25
C LEU A 308 6.16 -4.65 -19.73
N PRO A 309 7.24 -4.47 -20.52
CA PRO A 309 7.38 -5.11 -21.83
C PRO A 309 7.45 -6.64 -21.70
N ALA A 310 7.11 -7.35 -22.78
CA ALA A 310 7.21 -8.80 -22.82
C ALA A 310 8.64 -9.28 -22.49
N GLY A 311 8.74 -10.31 -21.65
CA GLY A 311 10.02 -10.89 -21.22
C GLY A 311 10.77 -10.09 -20.14
N SER A 312 10.21 -8.96 -19.67
CA SER A 312 10.77 -8.21 -18.53
C SER A 312 10.15 -8.68 -17.22
N LEU A 313 10.86 -8.43 -16.11
CA LEU A 313 10.44 -8.74 -14.75
C LEU A 313 10.42 -7.49 -13.88
N PRO A 314 9.60 -7.45 -12.81
CA PRO A 314 9.69 -6.41 -11.79
C PRO A 314 11.12 -6.29 -11.29
N PHE A 315 11.60 -5.07 -11.07
CA PHE A 315 12.98 -4.86 -10.59
C PHE A 315 13.12 -5.17 -9.09
N ALA A 316 12.13 -4.78 -8.26
CA ALA A 316 12.22 -4.88 -6.81
C ALA A 316 10.91 -5.37 -6.17
N ILE A 317 9.84 -4.59 -6.29
CA ILE A 317 8.56 -4.90 -5.64
C ILE A 317 7.86 -6.02 -6.42
N GLY A 318 7.22 -6.93 -5.70
CA GLY A 318 6.59 -8.09 -6.32
C GLY A 318 7.56 -9.24 -6.59
N ARG A 319 8.69 -9.29 -5.88
CA ARG A 319 9.70 -10.37 -5.97
C ARG A 319 9.91 -11.07 -4.63
N THR A 320 10.38 -12.31 -4.69
CA THR A 320 10.97 -13.00 -3.53
C THR A 320 12.17 -13.82 -3.96
N ALA A 321 13.21 -13.82 -3.12
CA ALA A 321 14.40 -14.66 -3.28
C ALA A 321 14.28 -16.00 -2.52
N LYS A 322 13.18 -16.22 -1.78
CA LYS A 322 12.97 -17.43 -0.99
C LYS A 322 12.69 -18.62 -1.92
N PRO A 323 13.50 -19.70 -1.85
CA PRO A 323 13.29 -20.87 -2.70
C PRO A 323 11.89 -21.48 -2.51
N GLY A 324 11.23 -21.83 -3.63
CA GLY A 324 9.91 -22.45 -3.62
C GLY A 324 8.78 -21.55 -3.14
N HIS A 325 9.01 -20.24 -3.05
CA HIS A 325 8.01 -19.25 -2.67
C HIS A 325 7.74 -18.28 -3.82
N ARG A 326 6.58 -17.64 -3.73
CA ARG A 326 6.17 -16.52 -4.57
C ARG A 326 5.49 -15.45 -3.75
N VAL A 327 5.44 -14.24 -4.29
CA VAL A 327 4.54 -13.22 -3.74
C VAL A 327 3.12 -13.44 -4.26
N VAL A 328 2.12 -13.00 -3.49
CA VAL A 328 0.72 -13.12 -3.84
C VAL A 328 0.36 -12.03 -4.85
N CYS A 329 -0.22 -12.47 -5.98
CA CYS A 329 -0.96 -11.62 -6.91
C CYS A 329 -2.42 -12.08 -7.02
N VAL A 330 -3.34 -11.17 -6.72
CA VAL A 330 -4.78 -11.34 -6.86
C VAL A 330 -5.33 -10.13 -7.62
N ASN A 331 -5.90 -10.37 -8.79
CA ASN A 331 -6.68 -9.40 -9.54
C ASN A 331 -8.09 -9.26 -8.92
N PRO A 332 -8.41 -8.13 -8.25
CA PRO A 332 -9.71 -7.96 -7.60
C PRO A 332 -10.88 -7.97 -8.59
N ALA A 333 -10.65 -7.46 -9.81
CA ALA A 333 -11.61 -7.39 -10.89
C ALA A 333 -12.01 -8.80 -11.38
N ALA A 334 -11.05 -9.73 -11.41
CA ALA A 334 -11.27 -11.12 -11.80
C ALA A 334 -12.11 -11.88 -10.75
N LEU A 335 -11.77 -11.74 -9.46
CA LEU A 335 -12.53 -12.36 -8.36
C LEU A 335 -14.00 -11.91 -8.33
N LEU A 336 -14.23 -10.61 -8.53
CA LEU A 336 -15.57 -10.03 -8.61
C LEU A 336 -16.41 -10.69 -9.72
N ARG A 337 -15.80 -10.89 -10.89
CA ARG A 337 -16.44 -11.49 -12.06
C ARG A 337 -16.54 -13.02 -11.99
N GLY A 338 -16.07 -13.65 -10.90
CA GLY A 338 -16.11 -15.11 -10.74
C GLY A 338 -15.07 -15.84 -11.60
N ALA A 339 -14.07 -15.12 -12.10
CA ALA A 339 -12.94 -15.70 -12.81
C ALA A 339 -11.83 -16.11 -11.83
N SER A 340 -10.82 -16.83 -12.33
CA SER A 340 -9.64 -17.17 -11.53
C SER A 340 -8.94 -15.89 -11.04
N ALA A 341 -8.36 -15.94 -9.84
CA ALA A 341 -7.79 -14.78 -9.16
C ALA A 341 -6.74 -14.02 -10.00
N GLY A 342 -6.08 -14.67 -10.97
CA GLY A 342 -5.09 -14.04 -11.84
C GLY A 342 -5.58 -13.63 -13.23
N ALA A 343 -6.86 -13.86 -13.57
CA ALA A 343 -7.35 -13.71 -14.94
C ALA A 343 -7.22 -12.28 -15.47
N ARG A 344 -6.93 -12.16 -16.77
CA ARG A 344 -6.95 -10.88 -17.47
C ARG A 344 -8.36 -10.31 -17.46
N THR A 345 -8.49 -9.09 -16.94
CA THR A 345 -9.79 -8.46 -16.78
C THR A 345 -9.66 -6.94 -16.89
N PRO A 346 -10.62 -6.24 -17.54
CA PRO A 346 -10.72 -4.78 -17.46
C PRO A 346 -10.83 -4.29 -16.01
N LEU A 347 -10.10 -3.23 -15.69
CA LEU A 347 -10.06 -2.63 -14.35
C LEU A 347 -10.85 -1.32 -14.29
N ASP A 348 -11.31 -1.00 -13.09
CA ASP A 348 -12.02 0.23 -12.78
C ASP A 348 -11.04 1.29 -12.24
N LEU A 349 -10.37 1.97 -13.17
CA LEU A 349 -9.29 2.93 -12.92
C LEU A 349 -9.80 4.26 -12.37
N HIS A 350 -9.28 4.67 -11.21
CA HIS A 350 -9.51 6.00 -10.64
C HIS A 350 -8.20 6.73 -10.36
N MET A 351 -7.80 7.61 -11.28
CA MET A 351 -6.60 8.43 -11.10
C MET A 351 -6.88 9.66 -10.25
N PRO A 352 -6.02 9.98 -9.27
CA PRO A 352 -6.20 11.17 -8.45
C PRO A 352 -5.99 12.42 -9.30
N THR A 353 -6.85 13.42 -9.11
CA THR A 353 -6.68 14.72 -9.77
C THR A 353 -5.69 15.58 -9.00
N ARG A 354 -5.17 16.60 -9.68
CA ARG A 354 -4.34 17.64 -9.03
C ARG A 354 -5.06 18.28 -7.85
N ARG A 355 -6.38 18.46 -7.95
CA ARG A 355 -7.21 19.04 -6.88
C ARG A 355 -7.23 18.15 -5.64
N LEU A 356 -7.36 16.84 -5.80
CA LEU A 356 -7.48 15.89 -4.69
C LEU A 356 -6.25 15.89 -3.78
N VAL A 357 -5.06 16.07 -4.36
CA VAL A 357 -3.78 16.05 -3.63
C VAL A 357 -3.31 17.43 -3.17
N GLY A 358 -4.12 18.48 -3.36
CA GLY A 358 -3.74 19.87 -3.04
C GLY A 358 -2.67 20.44 -3.97
N GLY A 359 -2.60 19.97 -5.21
CA GLY A 359 -1.60 20.38 -6.19
C GLY A 359 -1.88 21.75 -6.82
N THR A 360 -0.80 22.40 -7.26
CA THR A 360 -0.81 23.72 -7.90
C THR A 360 -0.16 23.66 -9.29
N ALA A 361 -0.08 24.78 -10.01
CA ALA A 361 0.68 24.84 -11.26
C ALA A 361 2.18 24.61 -11.04
N LEU A 362 2.74 25.04 -9.90
CA LEU A 362 4.16 24.90 -9.57
C LEU A 362 4.49 23.53 -8.97
N LEU A 363 3.55 22.95 -8.22
CA LEU A 363 3.68 21.63 -7.59
C LEU A 363 2.45 20.77 -7.93
N PRO A 364 2.38 20.16 -9.14
CA PRO A 364 1.21 19.41 -9.58
C PRO A 364 0.86 18.23 -8.68
N GLY A 365 1.85 17.55 -8.10
CA GLY A 365 1.64 16.45 -7.14
C GLY A 365 1.23 16.91 -5.73
N GLY A 366 1.19 18.22 -5.47
CA GLY A 366 0.74 18.79 -4.19
C GLY A 366 1.47 18.21 -2.99
N HIS A 367 0.71 17.74 -2.00
CA HIS A 367 1.25 17.13 -0.79
C HIS A 367 1.90 15.75 -1.00
N LEU A 368 1.77 15.18 -2.20
CA LEU A 368 2.41 13.92 -2.60
C LEU A 368 3.44 14.16 -3.72
N THR A 369 3.96 15.39 -3.85
CA THR A 369 4.83 15.74 -4.98
C THR A 369 6.09 14.87 -5.10
N ALA A 370 6.61 14.32 -4.00
CA ALA A 370 7.78 13.45 -4.05
C ALA A 370 7.50 12.11 -4.72
N THR A 371 6.31 11.53 -4.48
CA THR A 371 5.93 10.20 -5.00
C THR A 371 5.18 10.29 -6.33
N LEU A 372 4.45 11.38 -6.58
CA LEU A 372 3.69 11.62 -7.81
C LEU A 372 4.40 12.55 -8.81
N SER A 373 5.69 12.87 -8.61
CA SER A 373 6.44 13.81 -9.45
C SER A 373 6.47 13.45 -10.94
N SER A 374 6.45 12.16 -11.28
CA SER A 374 6.45 11.65 -12.65
C SER A 374 5.06 11.56 -13.28
N TYR A 375 3.99 11.75 -12.50
CA TYR A 375 2.61 11.61 -12.96
C TYR A 375 2.04 12.94 -13.44
N GLN A 376 1.35 12.90 -14.57
CA GLN A 376 0.59 14.04 -15.07
C GLN A 376 -0.82 14.01 -14.49
N LEU A 377 -1.00 14.64 -13.32
CA LEU A 377 -2.30 14.64 -12.66
C LEU A 377 -3.31 15.53 -13.40
N PRO A 378 -4.51 15.01 -13.73
CA PRO A 378 -5.51 15.76 -14.47
C PRO A 378 -6.02 16.97 -13.68
N VAL A 379 -6.29 18.06 -14.40
CA VAL A 379 -6.84 19.31 -13.86
C VAL A 379 -8.36 19.28 -14.00
N LEU A 380 -9.02 18.70 -13.01
CA LEU A 380 -10.47 18.54 -12.98
C LEU A 380 -11.06 19.11 -11.68
N PRO A 381 -12.34 19.52 -11.69
CA PRO A 381 -13.02 19.98 -10.48
C PRO A 381 -13.36 18.83 -9.50
N THR A 382 -13.40 17.58 -9.98
CA THR A 382 -13.69 16.38 -9.21
C THR A 382 -12.44 15.83 -8.51
N ALA A 383 -12.59 14.87 -7.60
CA ALA A 383 -11.46 14.24 -6.91
C ALA A 383 -10.70 13.28 -7.82
N PHE A 384 -11.41 12.51 -8.64
CA PHE A 384 -10.81 11.50 -9.52
C PHE A 384 -11.15 11.75 -10.99
N ALA A 385 -10.25 11.32 -11.87
CA ALA A 385 -10.54 10.97 -13.25
C ALA A 385 -10.84 9.46 -13.28
N HIS A 386 -12.04 9.10 -13.72
CA HIS A 386 -12.53 7.72 -13.72
C HIS A 386 -12.60 7.20 -15.14
N HIS A 387 -11.83 6.15 -15.41
CA HIS A 387 -11.67 5.56 -16.73
C HIS A 387 -12.03 4.05 -16.67
N PRO A 388 -13.33 3.72 -16.68
CA PRO A 388 -13.76 2.33 -16.67
C PRO A 388 -13.22 1.61 -17.90
N ASP A 389 -12.69 0.40 -17.70
CA ASP A 389 -12.25 -0.52 -18.76
C ASP A 389 -11.14 0.05 -19.69
N ALA A 390 -10.53 1.18 -19.34
CA ALA A 390 -9.45 1.78 -20.12
C ALA A 390 -8.14 0.97 -20.04
N ILE A 391 -7.96 0.25 -18.93
CA ILE A 391 -6.83 -0.64 -18.70
C ILE A 391 -7.32 -2.03 -18.31
N GLU A 392 -6.46 -3.02 -18.53
CA GLU A 392 -6.66 -4.40 -18.09
C GLU A 392 -5.56 -4.80 -17.11
N GLY A 393 -5.91 -5.65 -16.15
CA GLY A 393 -4.98 -6.28 -15.22
C GLY A 393 -4.95 -7.79 -15.40
N GLU A 394 -3.77 -8.40 -15.35
CA GLU A 394 -3.56 -9.85 -15.35
C GLU A 394 -2.41 -10.20 -14.40
N CYS A 395 -2.59 -11.18 -13.51
CA CYS A 395 -1.47 -11.63 -12.70
C CYS A 395 -0.49 -12.42 -13.57
N ARG A 396 0.77 -12.00 -13.54
CA ARG A 396 1.88 -12.66 -14.21
C ARG A 396 2.83 -13.24 -13.18
N HIS A 397 3.45 -14.34 -13.55
CA HIS A 397 4.49 -15.01 -12.77
C HIS A 397 5.67 -15.30 -13.69
N ALA A 398 6.88 -15.08 -13.19
CA ALA A 398 8.10 -15.54 -13.83
C ALA A 398 9.26 -15.62 -12.84
N THR A 399 10.31 -16.35 -13.23
CA THR A 399 11.48 -16.63 -12.38
C THR A 399 12.78 -16.29 -13.10
N ASP A 400 13.78 -15.89 -12.34
CA ASP A 400 15.17 -15.76 -12.80
C ASP A 400 16.16 -16.24 -11.72
N ALA A 401 17.46 -15.99 -11.92
CA ALA A 401 18.50 -16.42 -11.00
C ALA A 401 18.41 -15.79 -9.59
N SER A 402 17.66 -14.70 -9.43
CA SER A 402 17.45 -14.00 -8.16
C SER A 402 16.17 -14.39 -7.43
N GLY A 403 15.31 -15.21 -8.04
CA GLY A 403 14.09 -15.73 -7.42
C GLY A 403 12.87 -15.69 -8.34
N SER A 404 11.70 -15.58 -7.73
CA SER A 404 10.40 -15.49 -8.41
C SER A 404 9.83 -14.07 -8.34
N ALA A 405 8.94 -13.75 -9.27
CA ALA A 405 8.19 -12.51 -9.28
C ALA A 405 6.75 -12.76 -9.70
N ASP A 406 5.81 -12.19 -8.94
CA ASP A 406 4.39 -12.15 -9.28
C ASP A 406 3.91 -10.70 -9.21
N TRP A 407 3.20 -10.25 -10.24
CA TRP A 407 2.72 -8.88 -10.32
C TRP A 407 1.42 -8.77 -11.10
N LEU A 408 0.68 -7.69 -10.86
CA LEU A 408 -0.46 -7.33 -11.69
C LEU A 408 0.07 -6.57 -12.91
N GLN A 409 0.12 -7.25 -14.04
CA GLN A 409 0.49 -6.67 -15.32
C GLN A 409 -0.65 -5.79 -15.81
N ILE A 410 -0.35 -4.51 -15.99
CA ILE A 410 -1.24 -3.51 -16.56
C ILE A 410 -0.99 -3.41 -18.07
N SER A 411 -2.07 -3.34 -18.84
CA SER A 411 -2.08 -3.14 -20.29
C SER A 411 -3.31 -2.32 -20.72
N GLY A 412 -3.43 -1.96 -22.00
CA GLY A 412 -4.51 -1.09 -22.49
C GLY A 412 -4.02 0.35 -22.70
N ASP A 413 -4.83 1.34 -22.30
CA ASP A 413 -4.46 2.76 -22.36
C ASP A 413 -3.47 3.12 -21.24
N LEU A 414 -2.17 3.06 -21.57
CA LEU A 414 -1.11 3.41 -20.65
C LEU A 414 -0.81 4.92 -20.58
N SER A 415 -1.55 5.77 -21.30
CA SER A 415 -1.34 7.23 -21.29
C SER A 415 -1.60 7.89 -19.93
N HIS A 416 -2.25 7.16 -19.02
CA HIS A 416 -2.48 7.56 -17.63
C HIS A 416 -1.24 7.47 -16.74
N PHE A 417 -0.17 6.79 -17.20
CA PHE A 417 1.02 6.51 -16.42
C PHE A 417 2.26 7.21 -17.00
N PRO A 418 3.32 7.40 -16.19
CA PRO A 418 4.56 7.97 -16.68
C PRO A 418 5.22 7.07 -17.73
N ASP A 419 5.84 7.65 -18.76
CA ASP A 419 6.62 6.90 -19.76
C ASP A 419 7.78 6.11 -19.15
N SER A 420 8.23 6.51 -17.95
CA SER A 420 9.26 5.80 -17.19
C SER A 420 8.72 4.60 -16.41
N ALA A 421 7.40 4.41 -16.30
CA ALA A 421 6.83 3.31 -15.53
C ALA A 421 7.28 1.91 -15.96
N PRO A 422 7.46 1.59 -17.26
CA PRO A 422 7.92 0.27 -17.68
C PRO A 422 9.34 -0.08 -17.21
N THR A 423 10.18 0.92 -16.93
CA THR A 423 11.59 0.75 -16.54
C THR A 423 11.92 1.33 -15.17
N GLY A 424 10.93 1.92 -14.49
CA GLY A 424 11.08 2.54 -13.19
C GLY A 424 11.29 1.50 -12.08
N LEU A 425 12.11 1.85 -11.07
CA LEU A 425 12.47 0.97 -9.96
C LEU A 425 11.26 0.30 -9.28
N ALA A 426 10.12 1.01 -9.22
CA ALA A 426 8.90 0.56 -8.57
C ALA A 426 7.71 0.39 -9.53
N GLY A 427 7.89 0.48 -10.84
CA GLY A 427 6.78 0.36 -11.79
C GLY A 427 5.65 1.37 -11.54
N LEU A 428 4.42 0.87 -11.34
CA LEU A 428 3.22 1.67 -11.05
C LEU A 428 2.88 1.71 -9.54
N HIS A 429 3.77 1.21 -8.68
CA HIS A 429 3.55 1.00 -7.24
C HIS A 429 2.86 2.18 -6.51
N VAL A 430 3.21 3.43 -6.83
CA VAL A 430 2.62 4.61 -6.17
C VAL A 430 1.09 4.67 -6.32
N VAL A 431 0.55 4.06 -7.38
CA VAL A 431 -0.87 4.08 -7.75
C VAL A 431 -1.50 2.68 -7.72
N ASP A 432 -0.92 1.71 -6.99
CA ASP A 432 -1.47 0.34 -6.88
C ASP A 432 -2.95 0.31 -6.49
N PHE A 433 -3.37 1.15 -5.52
CA PHE A 433 -4.78 1.27 -5.17
C PHE A 433 -5.60 1.84 -6.33
N ASN A 434 -5.08 2.84 -7.03
CA ASN A 434 -5.78 3.61 -8.04
C ASN A 434 -6.04 2.84 -9.33
N VAL A 435 -5.14 1.92 -9.72
CA VAL A 435 -5.30 1.11 -10.95
C VAL A 435 -6.56 0.24 -10.94
N ALA A 436 -7.03 -0.16 -9.75
CA ALA A 436 -8.22 -1.00 -9.59
C ALA A 436 -9.13 -0.50 -8.44
N LEU A 437 -9.14 0.81 -8.15
CA LEU A 437 -9.80 1.33 -6.94
C LEU A 437 -11.29 1.02 -6.91
N GLY A 438 -11.96 1.10 -8.07
CA GLY A 438 -13.37 0.75 -8.16
C GLY A 438 -13.61 -0.73 -7.89
N ASP A 439 -12.79 -1.61 -8.45
CA ASP A 439 -12.85 -3.05 -8.21
C ASP A 439 -12.55 -3.40 -6.74
N LEU A 440 -11.57 -2.76 -6.11
CA LEU A 440 -11.23 -2.98 -4.70
C LEU A 440 -12.40 -2.61 -3.77
N VAL A 441 -13.03 -1.46 -4.01
CA VAL A 441 -14.21 -1.03 -3.24
C VAL A 441 -15.38 -1.98 -3.48
N ALA A 442 -15.65 -2.37 -4.73
CA ALA A 442 -16.73 -3.29 -5.07
C ALA A 442 -16.50 -4.69 -4.46
N LEU A 443 -15.28 -5.22 -4.56
CA LEU A 443 -14.88 -6.52 -4.01
C LEU A 443 -15.08 -6.52 -2.50
N THR A 444 -14.52 -5.52 -1.82
CA THR A 444 -14.60 -5.43 -0.36
C THR A 444 -16.04 -5.23 0.10
N THR A 445 -16.86 -4.51 -0.66
CA THR A 445 -18.30 -4.36 -0.39
C THR A 445 -19.02 -5.69 -0.47
N ALA A 446 -18.77 -6.46 -1.53
CA ALA A 446 -19.36 -7.79 -1.69
C ALA A 446 -18.89 -8.76 -0.60
N GLN A 447 -17.61 -8.69 -0.21
CA GLN A 447 -17.06 -9.47 0.91
C GLN A 447 -17.71 -9.07 2.24
N ALA A 448 -17.94 -7.78 2.50
CA ALA A 448 -18.64 -7.33 3.70
C ALA A 448 -20.08 -7.85 3.74
N HIS A 449 -20.79 -7.87 2.62
CA HIS A 449 -22.12 -8.49 2.55
C HIS A 449 -22.08 -9.99 2.84
N GLY A 450 -21.12 -10.73 2.27
CA GLY A 450 -20.91 -12.14 2.58
C GLY A 450 -20.60 -12.39 4.06
N TRP A 451 -19.75 -11.54 4.66
CA TRP A 451 -19.41 -11.59 6.07
C TRP A 451 -20.62 -11.36 6.98
N LEU A 452 -21.43 -10.34 6.68
CA LEU A 452 -22.67 -10.04 7.42
C LEU A 452 -23.71 -11.16 7.32
N ALA A 453 -23.80 -11.82 6.16
CA ALA A 453 -24.69 -12.97 5.99
C ALA A 453 -24.23 -14.17 6.83
N GLY A 454 -22.91 -14.45 6.84
CA GLY A 454 -22.32 -15.53 7.64
C GLY A 454 -22.30 -15.25 9.14
N ALA A 455 -22.31 -13.99 9.58
CA ALA A 455 -22.38 -13.63 11.01
C ALA A 455 -23.79 -13.77 11.60
N ARG A 456 -24.83 -13.86 10.76
CA ARG A 456 -26.25 -13.97 11.17
C ARG A 456 -26.78 -15.41 11.13
N GLY A 457 -26.03 -16.34 10.55
CA GLY A 457 -26.29 -17.79 10.60
C GLY A 457 -25.44 -18.43 11.68
#